data_AF-B3FEG7-F1
#
_entry.id   AF-B3FEG7-F1
#
_cell.length_a   1.000
_cell.length_b   1.000
_cell.length_c   1.000
_cell.angle_alpha   90.00
_cell.angle_beta   90.00
_cell.angle_gamma   90.00
#
_symmetry.space_group_name_H-M   'P 1'
#
loop_
_entity.id
_entity.type
_entity.pdbx_description
1 polymer ?
#
loop_
_entity_poly.entity_id
_entity_poly.type
_entity_poly.pdbx_seq_one_letter_code
_entity_poly.pdbx_strand_id
1 'polypeptide(L)'
;YDVNAPYVALTFDSGKLSIDGSLRYDMGDARGNYSGTAIAQNLDVNGDGVIQPVEQRVATVDTANARPVDYDWNYLSYSLGGNYLINDDLGAFARVSRGARANADRLLFGVIRDDGSVTSDEAVNVVRQTEAGLKWRRDGLSLFATAFAARTQEQNFEVTSQRFFNRSYKAHGIELEASYRYEGFTVNGGVTWTDAEIARDQITPENTGNVPRRQADFVWQL
;
A
#
# COMPACT_ATOMS: atom_id res chain seq x y z
N TYR A 1 -7.48 6.80 -17.49
CA TYR A 1 -7.94 7.05 -16.12
C TYR A 1 -8.08 8.53 -15.97
N ASP A 2 -9.27 9.00 -15.59
CA ASP A 2 -9.47 10.35 -15.09
C ASP A 2 -9.70 10.27 -13.58
N VAL A 3 -8.99 11.09 -12.80
CA VAL A 3 -9.00 11.03 -11.34
C VAL A 3 -9.19 12.41 -10.75
N ASN A 4 -10.18 12.54 -9.88
CA ASN A 4 -10.45 13.75 -9.10
C ASN A 4 -10.35 13.42 -7.61
N ALA A 5 -9.83 14.36 -6.82
CA ALA A 5 -9.68 14.13 -5.39
C ALA A 5 -9.74 15.42 -4.55
N PRO A 6 -10.91 16.06 -4.44
CA PRO A 6 -11.09 17.19 -3.53
C PRO A 6 -10.74 16.81 -2.09
N TYR A 7 -10.17 17.76 -1.36
CA TYR A 7 -9.81 17.57 0.03
C TYR A 7 -10.08 18.82 0.85
N VAL A 8 -10.26 18.61 2.15
CA VAL A 8 -10.29 19.66 3.17
C VAL A 8 -9.39 19.22 4.32
N ALA A 9 -8.61 20.16 4.84
CA ALA A 9 -7.79 19.95 6.02
C ALA A 9 -7.94 21.16 6.94
N LEU A 10 -8.04 20.88 8.24
CA LEU A 10 -8.17 21.87 9.29
C LEU A 10 -7.17 21.55 10.39
N THR A 11 -6.53 22.59 10.89
CA THR A 11 -5.64 22.51 12.05
C THR A 11 -6.12 23.51 13.08
N PHE A 12 -6.14 23.09 14.34
CA PHE A 12 -6.47 23.93 15.48
C PHE A 12 -5.34 23.87 16.49
N ASP A 13 -4.82 25.04 16.86
CA ASP A 13 -3.77 25.19 17.86
C ASP A 13 -4.26 26.05 19.03
N SER A 14 -4.03 25.56 20.25
CA SER A 14 -4.39 26.26 21.48
C SER A 14 -3.41 25.93 22.60
N GLY A 15 -2.44 26.82 22.80
CA GLY A 15 -1.42 26.68 23.84
C GLY A 15 -0.58 25.42 23.63
N LYS A 16 -0.73 24.45 24.54
CA LYS A 16 -0.01 23.16 24.52
C LYS A 16 -0.65 22.12 23.60
N LEU A 17 -1.86 22.37 23.09
CA LEU A 17 -2.63 21.43 22.30
C LEU A 17 -2.62 21.83 20.82
N SER A 18 -2.41 20.85 19.95
CA SER A 18 -2.60 20.95 18.50
C SER A 18 -3.45 19.78 18.02
N ILE A 19 -4.45 20.02 17.19
CA ILE A 19 -5.33 19.00 16.61
C ILE A 19 -5.36 19.22 15.10
N ASP A 20 -5.17 18.15 14.33
CA ASP A 20 -5.25 18.15 12.87
C ASP A 20 -6.33 17.17 12.38
N GLY A 21 -7.10 17.59 11.39
CA GLY A 21 -8.14 16.78 10.77
C GLY A 21 -8.16 16.98 9.26
N SER A 22 -8.29 15.91 8.49
CA SER A 22 -8.43 16.00 7.04
C SER A 22 -9.36 14.93 6.47
N LEU A 23 -10.01 15.29 5.36
CA LEU A 23 -10.85 14.44 4.54
C LEU A 23 -10.43 14.63 3.08
N ARG A 24 -10.37 13.53 2.32
CA ARG A 24 -10.11 13.53 0.88
C ARG A 24 -11.00 12.50 0.21
N TYR A 25 -11.75 12.91 -0.81
CA TYR A 25 -12.63 12.01 -1.54
C TYR A 25 -12.07 11.76 -2.93
N ASP A 26 -11.42 10.62 -3.12
CA ASP A 26 -10.86 10.21 -4.40
C ASP A 26 -11.95 9.52 -5.23
N MET A 27 -12.04 9.86 -6.51
CA MET A 27 -12.93 9.24 -7.49
C MET A 27 -12.25 9.18 -8.85
N GLY A 28 -12.58 8.16 -9.64
CA GLY A 28 -12.11 8.05 -11.01
C GLY A 28 -12.72 6.89 -11.76
N ASP A 29 -12.40 6.83 -13.04
CA ASP A 29 -12.88 5.81 -13.97
C ASP A 29 -11.76 5.15 -14.77
N ALA A 30 -11.98 3.88 -15.12
CA ALA A 30 -11.14 3.07 -15.99
C ALA A 30 -11.98 2.65 -17.18
N ARG A 31 -11.51 3.02 -18.37
CA ARG A 31 -12.08 2.66 -19.66
C ARG A 31 -10.97 2.18 -20.57
N GLY A 32 -11.20 1.09 -21.31
CA GLY A 32 -10.25 0.58 -22.28
C GLY A 32 -10.43 -0.90 -22.57
N ASN A 33 -9.39 -1.54 -23.08
CA ASN A 33 -9.34 -2.99 -23.29
C ASN A 33 -7.98 -3.52 -22.84
N TYR A 34 -7.92 -4.80 -22.49
CA TYR A 34 -6.68 -5.52 -22.21
C TYR A 34 -6.64 -6.85 -22.97
N SER A 35 -5.45 -7.26 -23.38
CA SER A 35 -5.20 -8.49 -24.12
C SER A 35 -4.25 -9.40 -23.34
N GLY A 36 -4.56 -10.69 -23.32
CA GLY A 36 -3.71 -11.72 -22.74
C GLY A 36 -2.56 -12.14 -23.66
N THR A 37 -1.85 -13.17 -23.23
CA THR A 37 -0.82 -13.82 -24.02
C THR A 37 -1.43 -14.87 -24.94
N ALA A 38 -1.15 -14.79 -26.24
CA ALA A 38 -1.33 -15.87 -27.20
C ALA A 38 0.01 -16.56 -27.47
N ILE A 39 0.00 -17.87 -27.76
CA ILE A 39 1.21 -18.60 -28.15
C ILE A 39 1.15 -18.86 -29.66
N ALA A 40 2.02 -18.17 -30.41
CA ALA A 40 2.24 -18.46 -31.82
C ALA A 40 3.19 -19.66 -31.95
N GLN A 41 2.79 -20.63 -32.78
CA GLN A 41 3.63 -21.79 -33.09
C GLN A 41 4.45 -21.49 -34.33
N ASN A 42 5.75 -21.81 -34.30
CA ASN A 42 6.67 -21.66 -35.43
C ASN A 42 6.61 -20.24 -36.05
N LEU A 43 6.71 -19.22 -35.19
CA LEU A 43 6.73 -17.83 -35.62
C LEU A 43 8.16 -17.44 -35.95
N ASP A 44 8.47 -17.26 -37.23
CA ASP A 44 9.72 -16.67 -37.69
C ASP A 44 9.77 -15.19 -37.27
N VAL A 45 10.46 -14.91 -36.16
CA VAL A 45 10.49 -13.58 -35.55
C VAL A 45 11.52 -12.70 -36.26
N ASN A 46 12.62 -13.29 -36.72
CA ASN A 46 13.71 -12.56 -37.38
C ASN A 46 13.54 -12.45 -38.91
N GLY A 47 12.62 -13.22 -39.49
CA GLY A 47 12.28 -13.20 -40.91
C GLY A 47 13.30 -13.88 -41.82
N ASP A 48 14.14 -14.77 -41.30
CA ASP A 48 15.20 -15.45 -42.08
C ASP A 48 14.73 -16.73 -42.80
N GLY A 49 13.47 -17.12 -42.59
CA GLY A 49 12.84 -18.29 -43.19
C GLY A 49 13.17 -19.63 -42.50
N VAL A 50 13.93 -19.61 -41.40
CA VAL A 50 14.33 -20.81 -40.63
C VAL A 50 13.82 -20.72 -39.20
N ILE A 51 12.86 -21.58 -38.85
CA ILE A 51 12.32 -21.63 -37.48
C ILE A 51 13.37 -22.21 -36.51
N GLN A 52 13.90 -21.36 -35.65
CA GLN A 52 14.81 -21.74 -34.58
C GLN A 52 14.06 -22.36 -33.39
N PRO A 53 14.73 -23.11 -32.49
CA PRO A 53 14.08 -23.67 -31.30
C PRO A 53 13.36 -22.61 -30.43
N VAL A 54 13.88 -21.38 -30.38
CA VAL A 54 13.27 -20.26 -29.65
C VAL A 54 12.02 -19.69 -30.35
N GLU A 55 11.82 -20.00 -31.63
CA GLU A 55 10.71 -19.54 -32.49
C GLU A 55 9.59 -20.57 -32.61
N GLN A 56 9.80 -21.79 -32.11
CA GLN A 56 8.77 -22.83 -32.12
C GLN A 56 7.56 -22.45 -31.27
N ARG A 57 7.77 -21.67 -30.20
CA ARG A 57 6.72 -21.24 -29.27
C ARG A 57 6.98 -19.81 -28.80
N VAL A 58 6.40 -18.85 -29.52
CA VAL A 58 6.58 -17.42 -29.23
C VAL A 58 5.36 -16.86 -28.52
N ALA A 59 5.58 -16.22 -27.38
CA ALA A 59 4.55 -15.46 -26.70
C ALA A 59 4.27 -14.17 -27.47
N THR A 60 2.99 -13.96 -27.80
CA THR A 60 2.47 -12.82 -28.55
C THR A 60 1.27 -12.21 -27.82
N VAL A 61 0.81 -11.04 -28.25
CA VAL A 61 -0.38 -10.41 -27.67
C VAL A 61 -1.63 -10.92 -28.38
N ASP A 62 -2.61 -11.40 -27.62
CA ASP A 62 -3.91 -11.81 -28.15
C ASP A 62 -4.79 -10.59 -28.47
N THR A 63 -4.48 -9.93 -29.58
CA THR A 63 -5.23 -8.75 -30.07
C THR A 63 -6.61 -9.12 -30.62
N ALA A 64 -6.83 -10.40 -30.99
CA ALA A 64 -8.10 -10.88 -31.52
C ALA A 64 -9.17 -11.04 -30.43
N ASN A 65 -8.76 -11.39 -29.20
CA ASN A 65 -9.66 -11.59 -28.06
C ASN A 65 -9.42 -10.57 -26.94
N ALA A 66 -9.37 -9.29 -27.30
CA ALA A 66 -9.28 -8.20 -26.31
C ALA A 66 -10.53 -8.19 -25.40
N ARG A 67 -10.31 -7.98 -24.10
CA ARG A 67 -11.36 -7.90 -23.08
C ARG A 67 -11.56 -6.46 -22.61
N PRO A 68 -12.81 -6.03 -22.35
CA PRO A 68 -13.08 -4.66 -21.93
C PRO A 68 -12.60 -4.38 -20.51
N VAL A 69 -12.39 -3.09 -20.24
CA VAL A 69 -12.25 -2.49 -18.91
C VAL A 69 -13.24 -1.35 -18.84
N ASP A 70 -14.19 -1.43 -17.92
CA ASP A 70 -15.26 -0.46 -17.74
C ASP A 70 -15.73 -0.46 -16.28
N TYR A 71 -15.05 0.32 -15.44
CA TYR A 71 -15.44 0.47 -14.05
C TYR A 71 -15.06 1.82 -13.46
N ASP A 72 -15.79 2.21 -12.42
CA ASP A 72 -15.53 3.42 -11.64
C ASP A 72 -15.12 3.03 -10.22
N TRP A 73 -14.37 3.91 -9.55
CA TRP A 73 -14.05 3.77 -8.13
C TRP A 73 -14.20 5.09 -7.41
N ASN A 74 -14.50 5.00 -6.12
CA ASN A 74 -14.40 6.13 -5.23
C ASN A 74 -14.16 5.67 -3.79
N TYR A 75 -13.52 6.53 -2.99
CA TYR A 75 -13.30 6.27 -1.58
C TYR A 75 -13.02 7.56 -0.80
N LEU A 76 -13.47 7.58 0.46
CA LEU A 76 -13.17 8.66 1.40
C LEU A 76 -11.97 8.29 2.29
N SER A 77 -10.89 9.05 2.17
CA SER A 77 -9.75 9.00 3.08
C SER A 77 -9.93 10.04 4.20
N TYR A 78 -9.47 9.70 5.40
CA TYR A 78 -9.49 10.63 6.54
C TYR A 78 -8.24 10.47 7.41
N SER A 79 -7.87 11.54 8.11
CA SER A 79 -6.90 11.51 9.20
C SER A 79 -7.37 12.45 10.30
N LEU A 80 -7.31 11.98 11.54
CA LEU A 80 -7.54 12.80 12.73
C LEU A 80 -6.38 12.55 13.70
N GLY A 81 -5.61 13.59 13.97
CA GLY A 81 -4.44 13.57 14.83
C GLY A 81 -4.48 14.66 15.89
N GLY A 82 -3.72 14.46 16.95
CA GLY A 82 -3.50 15.48 17.96
C GLY A 82 -2.15 15.33 18.64
N ASN A 83 -1.60 16.45 19.06
CA ASN A 83 -0.36 16.54 19.82
C ASN A 83 -0.61 17.39 21.08
N TYR A 84 -0.05 16.96 22.20
CA TYR A 84 -0.10 17.70 23.46
C TYR A 84 1.29 17.83 24.06
N LEU A 85 1.72 19.07 24.29
CA LEU A 85 2.98 19.38 24.96
C LEU A 85 2.82 19.22 26.47
N ILE A 86 3.36 18.14 27.03
CA ILE A 86 3.31 17.85 28.46
C ILE A 86 4.16 18.88 29.21
N ASN A 87 5.41 19.06 28.75
CA ASN A 87 6.34 20.10 29.19
C ASN A 87 7.22 20.53 28.00
N ASP A 88 8.11 21.48 28.21
CA ASP A 88 8.90 22.10 27.13
C ASP A 88 9.77 21.11 26.34
N ASP A 89 10.10 19.95 26.94
CA ASP A 89 10.94 18.91 26.34
C ASP A 89 10.14 17.66 25.92
N LEU A 90 8.86 17.50 26.33
CA LEU A 90 8.09 16.27 26.17
C LEU A 90 6.71 16.53 25.57
N GLY A 91 6.42 15.92 24.43
CA GLY A 91 5.10 15.87 23.80
C GLY A 91 4.55 14.45 23.69
N ALA A 92 3.23 14.33 23.73
CA ALA A 92 2.50 13.12 23.38
C ALA A 92 1.68 13.36 22.11
N PHE A 93 1.45 12.30 21.33
CA PHE A 93 0.61 12.37 20.15
C PHE A 93 -0.22 11.11 19.97
N ALA A 94 -1.33 11.25 19.24
CA ALA A 94 -2.10 10.13 18.74
C ALA A 94 -2.74 10.49 17.41
N ARG A 95 -2.95 9.49 16.55
CA ARG A 95 -3.63 9.65 15.26
C ARG A 95 -4.38 8.39 14.89
N VAL A 96 -5.52 8.59 14.24
CA VAL A 96 -6.27 7.56 13.52
C VAL A 96 -6.46 7.99 12.07
N SER A 97 -6.28 7.08 11.14
CA SER A 97 -6.41 7.38 9.71
C SER A 97 -6.97 6.21 8.92
N ARG A 98 -7.57 6.56 7.78
CA ARG A 98 -7.99 5.64 6.72
C ARG A 98 -7.53 6.22 5.40
N GLY A 99 -6.85 5.39 4.60
CA GLY A 99 -6.55 5.67 3.21
C GLY A 99 -6.99 4.53 2.32
N ALA A 100 -6.96 4.73 1.01
CA ALA A 100 -7.06 3.64 0.05
C ALA A 100 -6.29 3.98 -1.23
N ARG A 101 -6.06 2.95 -2.05
CA ARG A 101 -5.55 3.09 -3.42
C ARG A 101 -6.49 2.40 -4.39
N ALA A 102 -6.72 3.00 -5.56
CA ALA A 102 -7.31 2.28 -6.67
C ALA A 102 -6.34 1.22 -7.19
N ASN A 103 -6.86 0.04 -7.56
CA ASN A 103 -6.05 -1.10 -7.98
C ASN A 103 -5.67 -1.07 -9.47
N ALA A 104 -6.45 -0.37 -10.30
CA ALA A 104 -6.12 -0.09 -11.69
C ALA A 104 -5.72 -1.37 -12.47
N ASP A 105 -4.51 -1.40 -13.04
CA ASP A 105 -3.98 -2.51 -13.84
C ASP A 105 -3.78 -3.80 -13.03
N ARG A 106 -3.74 -3.73 -11.69
CA ARG A 106 -3.59 -4.90 -10.81
C ARG A 106 -4.81 -5.83 -10.81
N LEU A 107 -5.92 -5.40 -11.42
CA LEU A 107 -7.13 -6.20 -11.59
C LEU A 107 -7.14 -7.01 -12.90
N LEU A 108 -6.33 -6.60 -13.88
CA LEU A 108 -6.25 -7.24 -15.19
C LEU A 108 -5.91 -8.72 -15.02
N PHE A 109 -6.48 -9.57 -15.89
CA PHE A 109 -6.30 -11.03 -15.89
C PHE A 109 -6.82 -11.79 -14.67
N GLY A 110 -7.48 -11.10 -13.73
CA GLY A 110 -8.02 -11.70 -12.51
C GLY A 110 -9.52 -11.46 -12.35
N VAL A 111 -9.89 -10.35 -11.73
CA VAL A 111 -11.25 -10.10 -11.21
C VAL A 111 -12.13 -9.22 -12.10
N ILE A 112 -11.59 -8.71 -13.21
CA ILE A 112 -12.39 -7.99 -14.21
C ILE A 112 -13.33 -8.97 -14.90
N ARG A 113 -14.64 -8.65 -14.88
CA ARG A 113 -15.70 -9.44 -15.51
C ARG A 113 -15.67 -9.30 -17.03
N ASP A 114 -16.40 -10.17 -17.72
CA ASP A 114 -16.48 -10.16 -19.19
C ASP A 114 -17.07 -8.84 -19.75
N ASP A 115 -17.86 -8.12 -18.95
CA ASP A 115 -18.41 -6.79 -19.28
C ASP A 115 -17.46 -5.63 -18.93
N GLY A 116 -16.28 -5.91 -18.37
CA GLY A 116 -15.28 -4.92 -17.97
C GLY A 116 -15.42 -4.38 -16.55
N SER A 117 -16.46 -4.79 -15.83
CA SER A 117 -16.76 -4.29 -14.47
C SER A 117 -15.96 -5.00 -13.37
N VAL A 118 -15.85 -4.33 -12.22
CA VAL A 118 -15.35 -4.88 -10.94
C VAL A 118 -16.27 -4.44 -9.79
N THR A 119 -16.26 -5.15 -8.66
CA THR A 119 -16.94 -4.63 -7.46
C THR A 119 -16.17 -3.46 -6.85
N SER A 120 -16.84 -2.63 -6.04
CA SER A 120 -16.19 -1.53 -5.31
C SER A 120 -15.05 -2.01 -4.41
N ASP A 121 -15.21 -3.16 -3.78
CA ASP A 121 -14.21 -3.74 -2.88
C ASP A 121 -13.01 -4.31 -3.64
N GLU A 122 -13.20 -4.78 -4.88
CA GLU A 122 -12.11 -5.19 -5.76
C GLU A 122 -11.37 -3.97 -6.35
N ALA A 123 -12.07 -2.87 -6.59
CA ALA A 123 -11.50 -1.68 -7.21
C ALA A 123 -10.47 -0.96 -6.33
N VAL A 124 -10.56 -1.10 -5.00
CA VAL A 124 -9.76 -0.31 -4.05
C VAL A 124 -9.15 -1.17 -2.93
N ASN A 125 -7.89 -0.90 -2.61
CA ASN A 125 -7.20 -1.47 -1.46
C ASN A 125 -7.18 -0.46 -0.32
N VAL A 126 -7.80 -0.78 0.81
CA VAL A 126 -7.92 0.11 1.98
C VAL A 126 -6.82 -0.15 3.01
N VAL A 127 -6.31 0.92 3.61
CA VAL A 127 -5.50 0.90 4.83
C VAL A 127 -6.21 1.66 5.96
N ARG A 128 -6.17 1.11 7.17
CA ARG A 128 -6.59 1.79 8.40
C ARG A 128 -5.43 1.73 9.38
N GLN A 129 -5.06 2.86 9.96
CA GLN A 129 -3.94 2.95 10.90
C GLN A 129 -4.35 3.71 12.15
N THR A 130 -3.82 3.27 13.29
CA THR A 130 -3.85 3.98 14.55
C THR A 130 -2.43 4.03 15.08
N GLU A 131 -1.99 5.20 15.54
CA GLU A 131 -0.68 5.40 16.14
C GLU A 131 -0.78 6.30 17.36
N ALA A 132 0.07 6.07 18.35
CA ALA A 132 0.24 6.96 19.49
C ALA A 132 1.67 6.87 20.00
N GLY A 133 2.18 7.96 20.54
CA GLY A 133 3.57 7.98 20.95
C GLY A 133 3.98 9.20 21.75
N LEU A 134 5.25 9.18 22.15
CA LEU A 134 5.91 10.23 22.88
C LEU A 134 7.08 10.76 22.05
N LYS A 135 7.32 12.05 22.19
CA LYS A 135 8.44 12.77 21.57
C LYS A 135 9.13 13.53 22.68
N TRP A 136 10.37 13.19 22.97
CA TRP A 136 11.19 13.88 23.95
C TRP A 136 12.39 14.51 23.27
N ARG A 137 12.73 15.75 23.62
CA ARG A 137 13.89 16.44 23.07
C ARG A 137 14.51 17.35 24.10
N ARG A 138 15.82 17.21 24.31
CA ARG A 138 16.60 18.09 25.19
C ARG A 138 18.09 18.00 24.85
N ASP A 139 18.81 19.12 24.99
CA ASP A 139 20.28 19.16 24.96
C ASP A 139 20.91 18.42 23.76
N GLY A 140 20.31 18.55 22.57
CA GLY A 140 20.79 17.92 21.33
C GLY A 140 20.35 16.47 21.12
N LEU A 141 19.72 15.83 22.10
CA LEU A 141 19.11 14.50 21.98
C LEU A 141 17.60 14.63 21.67
N SER A 142 17.12 13.85 20.71
CA SER A 142 15.70 13.67 20.42
C SER A 142 15.38 12.17 20.44
N LEU A 143 14.33 11.78 21.13
CA LEU A 143 13.85 10.41 21.27
C LEU A 143 12.37 10.35 20.88
N PHE A 144 12.00 9.36 20.09
CA PHE A 144 10.64 9.13 19.65
C PHE A 144 10.29 7.68 19.96
N ALA A 145 9.11 7.47 20.53
CA ALA A 145 8.56 6.15 20.78
C ALA A 145 7.12 6.11 20.29
N THR A 146 6.83 5.24 19.33
CA THR A 146 5.53 5.16 18.66
C THR A 146 5.02 3.73 18.72
N ALA A 147 3.82 3.53 19.26
CA ALA A 147 3.06 2.31 19.08
C ALA A 147 2.10 2.48 17.91
N PHE A 148 2.01 1.48 17.04
CA PHE A 148 1.13 1.51 15.89
C PHE A 148 0.34 0.22 15.72
N ALA A 149 -0.82 0.32 15.08
CA ALA A 149 -1.60 -0.79 14.59
C ALA A 149 -2.18 -0.44 13.22
N ALA A 150 -2.11 -1.37 12.27
CA ALA A 150 -2.59 -1.19 10.91
C ALA A 150 -3.40 -2.40 10.45
N ARG A 151 -4.41 -2.14 9.62
CA ARG A 151 -5.09 -3.14 8.79
C ARG A 151 -4.98 -2.73 7.34
N THR A 152 -4.43 -3.60 6.51
CA THR A 152 -4.24 -3.34 5.08
C THR A 152 -4.98 -4.37 4.26
N GLN A 153 -5.53 -3.96 3.12
CA GLN A 153 -6.08 -4.85 2.10
C GLN A 153 -5.17 -4.83 0.89
N GLU A 154 -5.03 -5.99 0.26
CA GLU A 154 -4.24 -6.16 -0.94
C GLU A 154 -4.87 -7.18 -1.89
N GLN A 155 -5.53 -6.65 -2.92
CA GLN A 155 -5.81 -7.26 -4.19
C GLN A 155 -4.63 -7.00 -5.15
N ASN A 156 -3.98 -8.04 -5.65
CA ASN A 156 -2.80 -7.89 -6.52
C ASN A 156 -2.51 -9.17 -7.34
N PHE A 157 -1.59 -9.04 -8.31
CA PHE A 157 -1.05 -10.13 -9.10
C PHE A 157 0.48 -10.24 -8.90
N GLU A 158 0.95 -11.39 -8.44
CA GLU A 158 2.38 -11.68 -8.34
C GLU A 158 2.90 -12.23 -9.67
N VAL A 159 3.63 -11.41 -10.43
CA VAL A 159 4.16 -11.77 -11.75
C VAL A 159 5.10 -12.99 -11.69
N THR A 160 5.89 -13.12 -10.63
CA THR A 160 6.87 -14.22 -10.49
C THR A 160 6.20 -15.58 -10.32
N SER A 161 5.12 -15.65 -9.54
CA SER A 161 4.36 -16.89 -9.32
C SER A 161 3.17 -17.04 -10.27
N GLN A 162 2.84 -15.97 -11.00
CA GLN A 162 1.65 -15.80 -11.82
C GLN A 162 0.35 -16.09 -11.05
N ARG A 163 0.28 -15.62 -9.79
CA ARG A 163 -0.88 -15.84 -8.91
C ARG A 163 -1.50 -14.52 -8.50
N PHE A 164 -2.84 -14.50 -8.49
CA PHE A 164 -3.59 -13.48 -7.80
C PHE A 164 -3.63 -13.77 -6.31
N PHE A 165 -3.71 -12.70 -5.53
CA PHE A 165 -4.05 -12.80 -4.13
C PHE A 165 -4.97 -11.64 -3.75
N ASN A 166 -5.90 -11.94 -2.84
CA ASN A 166 -6.82 -11.00 -2.23
C ASN A 166 -6.74 -11.25 -0.73
N ARG A 167 -6.01 -10.37 -0.04
CA ARG A 167 -5.67 -10.55 1.36
C ARG A 167 -6.01 -9.31 2.17
N SER A 168 -6.29 -9.54 3.44
CA SER A 168 -6.17 -8.51 4.46
C SER A 168 -5.11 -8.90 5.46
N TYR A 169 -4.30 -7.94 5.87
CA TYR A 169 -3.27 -8.11 6.87
C TYR A 169 -3.58 -7.27 8.10
N LYS A 170 -3.12 -7.73 9.26
CA LYS A 170 -3.01 -6.90 10.46
C LYS A 170 -1.53 -6.81 10.80
N ALA A 171 -1.10 -5.62 11.21
CA ALA A 171 0.22 -5.42 11.77
C ALA A 171 0.09 -4.53 13.00
N HIS A 172 0.89 -4.79 14.03
CA HIS A 172 1.06 -3.86 15.13
C HIS A 172 2.50 -3.91 15.61
N GLY A 173 2.95 -2.85 16.26
CA GLY A 173 4.36 -2.74 16.56
C GLY A 173 4.72 -1.53 17.39
N ILE A 174 6.00 -1.45 17.68
CA ILE A 174 6.62 -0.33 18.39
C ILE A 174 7.84 0.10 17.59
N GLU A 175 7.94 1.41 17.35
CA GLU A 175 9.07 2.07 16.72
C GLU A 175 9.73 2.99 17.73
N LEU A 176 11.06 2.87 17.84
CA LEU A 176 11.90 3.73 18.65
C LEU A 176 12.92 4.40 17.74
N GLU A 177 12.98 5.73 17.77
CA GLU A 177 13.94 6.51 16.99
C GLU A 177 14.71 7.45 17.91
N ALA A 178 15.98 7.68 17.59
CA ALA A 178 16.86 8.58 18.30
C ALA A 178 17.68 9.42 17.31
N SER A 179 17.85 10.69 17.64
CA SER A 179 18.79 11.60 16.96
C SER A 179 19.60 12.33 18.02
N TYR A 180 20.91 12.20 17.98
CA TYR A 180 21.83 12.90 18.87
C TYR A 180 22.77 13.80 18.08
N ARG A 181 22.77 15.09 18.42
CA ARG A 181 23.67 16.09 17.85
C ARG A 181 24.63 16.57 18.92
N TYR A 182 25.92 16.43 18.62
CA TYR A 182 26.99 16.94 19.47
C TYR A 182 28.05 17.61 18.59
N GLU A 183 28.27 18.91 18.80
CA GLU A 183 29.15 19.75 17.99
C GLU A 183 28.86 19.60 16.47
N GLY A 184 29.86 19.22 15.68
CA GLY A 184 29.74 18.99 14.23
C GLY A 184 29.18 17.62 13.84
N PHE A 185 28.86 16.75 14.80
CA PHE A 185 28.44 15.38 14.55
C PHE A 185 26.94 15.19 14.79
N THR A 186 26.33 14.30 14.02
CA THR A 186 24.96 13.85 14.22
C THR A 186 24.91 12.34 14.01
N VAL A 187 24.30 11.64 14.96
CA VAL A 187 24.04 10.20 14.89
C VAL A 187 22.53 10.01 14.97
N ASN A 188 21.97 9.23 14.04
CA ASN A 188 20.56 8.87 14.04
C ASN A 188 20.47 7.37 14.14
N GLY A 189 19.54 6.85 14.92
CA GLY A 189 19.31 5.42 14.98
C GLY A 189 17.83 5.13 15.16
N GLY A 190 17.44 3.91 14.84
CA GLY A 190 16.10 3.47 15.14
C GLY A 190 15.95 1.97 15.08
N VAL A 191 14.88 1.49 15.71
CA VAL A 191 14.48 0.09 15.72
C VAL A 191 12.97 0.01 15.69
N THR A 192 12.45 -0.86 14.85
CA THR A 192 11.03 -1.15 14.75
C THR A 192 10.81 -2.63 14.99
N TRP A 193 9.96 -2.95 15.97
CA TRP A 193 9.38 -4.27 16.13
C TRP A 193 7.99 -4.29 15.50
N THR A 194 7.69 -5.31 14.69
CA THR A 194 6.39 -5.49 14.05
C THR A 194 5.94 -6.94 14.16
N ASP A 195 4.76 -7.17 14.72
CA ASP A 195 4.03 -8.42 14.62
C ASP A 195 2.91 -8.29 13.57
N ALA A 196 2.97 -9.10 12.53
CA ALA A 196 2.07 -9.04 11.40
C ALA A 196 1.52 -10.42 11.01
N GLU A 197 0.23 -10.46 10.68
CA GLU A 197 -0.47 -11.67 10.27
C GLU A 197 -1.29 -11.43 8.99
N ILE A 198 -1.44 -12.48 8.19
CA ILE A 198 -2.48 -12.58 7.17
C ILE A 198 -3.81 -12.81 7.89
N ALA A 199 -4.59 -11.76 8.08
CA ALA A 199 -5.87 -11.82 8.77
C ALA A 199 -6.97 -12.51 7.96
N ARG A 200 -6.88 -12.48 6.63
CA ARG A 200 -7.75 -13.21 5.70
C ARG A 200 -7.05 -13.35 4.36
N ASP A 201 -7.19 -14.51 3.74
CA ASP A 201 -6.85 -14.75 2.33
C ASP A 201 -8.09 -15.33 1.63
N GLN A 202 -8.65 -14.61 0.66
CA GLN A 202 -9.85 -15.02 -0.05
C GLN A 202 -9.56 -16.07 -1.14
N ILE A 203 -8.33 -16.14 -1.63
CA ILE A 203 -7.95 -17.05 -2.72
C ILE A 203 -7.31 -18.33 -2.19
N THR A 204 -6.55 -18.24 -1.10
CA THR A 204 -5.90 -19.39 -0.44
C THR A 204 -6.09 -19.30 1.07
N PRO A 205 -7.29 -19.67 1.58
CA PRO A 205 -7.66 -19.48 2.99
C PRO A 205 -6.70 -20.10 4.00
N GLU A 206 -5.96 -21.13 3.61
CA GLU A 206 -4.94 -21.82 4.40
C GLU A 206 -3.77 -20.91 4.82
N ASN A 207 -3.60 -19.76 4.15
CA ASN A 207 -2.60 -18.77 4.54
C ASN A 207 -3.01 -17.90 5.73
N THR A 208 -4.26 -17.94 6.15
CA THR A 208 -4.76 -17.13 7.26
C THR A 208 -4.03 -17.49 8.56
N GLY A 209 -3.51 -16.49 9.26
CA GLY A 209 -2.69 -16.64 10.47
C GLY A 209 -1.18 -16.75 10.20
N ASN A 210 -0.75 -16.93 8.95
CA ASN A 210 0.67 -16.92 8.62
C ASN A 210 1.24 -15.48 8.63
N VAL A 211 2.55 -15.38 8.88
CA VAL A 211 3.28 -14.11 8.75
C VAL A 211 3.38 -13.72 7.26
N PRO A 212 3.14 -12.45 6.90
CA PRO A 212 3.30 -11.97 5.53
C PRO A 212 4.73 -12.22 5.00
N ARG A 213 4.85 -12.53 3.71
CA ARG A 213 6.17 -12.72 3.10
C ARG A 213 6.97 -11.42 3.17
N ARG A 214 8.29 -11.54 3.41
CA ARG A 214 9.24 -10.41 3.47
C ARG A 214 8.93 -9.41 4.59
N GLN A 215 8.23 -9.84 5.64
CA GLN A 215 8.04 -9.06 6.85
C GLN A 215 8.99 -9.60 7.93
N ALA A 216 10.00 -8.81 8.29
CA ALA A 216 10.85 -9.10 9.43
C ALA A 216 10.19 -8.60 10.72
N ASP A 217 10.39 -9.33 11.81
CA ASP A 217 9.87 -8.93 13.13
C ASP A 217 10.62 -7.71 13.67
N PHE A 218 11.91 -7.59 13.36
CA PHE A 218 12.77 -6.49 13.78
C PHE A 218 13.53 -5.90 12.60
N VAL A 219 13.52 -4.57 12.48
CA VAL A 219 14.33 -3.79 11.54
C VAL A 219 15.02 -2.68 12.33
N TRP A 220 16.28 -2.37 12.01
CA TRP A 220 17.04 -1.31 12.69
C TRP A 220 18.00 -0.58 11.73
N GLN A 221 18.42 0.61 12.14
CA GLN A 221 19.37 1.46 11.42
C GLN A 221 20.22 2.31 12.37
N LEU A 222 21.40 2.75 11.91
CA LEU A 222 22.31 3.69 12.55
C LEU A 222 23.03 4.56 11.50
#